data_AF-A0A9W7DYL7-F1
#
_entry.id   AF-A0A9W7DYL7-F1
#
_cell.length_a   1.000
_cell.length_b   1.000
_cell.length_c   1.000
_cell.angle_alpha   90.00
_cell.angle_beta   90.00
_cell.angle_gamma   90.00
#
_symmetry.space_group_name_H-M   'P 1'
#
loop_
_entity.id
_entity.type
_entity.pdbx_description
1 polymer ?
#
loop_
_entity_poly.entity_id
_entity_poly.type
_entity_poly.pdbx_seq_one_letter_code
_entity_poly.pdbx_strand_id
1 'polypeptide(L)'
;MLMYRNASLACLATSIGFQLILVTIQNRRKGLLRILKEIMIVVTGMKPAEDAFKVASGAEQEKDTQFDPMTEMAYSKCIEMFAESIPSLIIQTSAILQELNSGEPTSTTAYFSLAVSVLMTGFTSSTLSYDWDTNPQNRANAPDHYGYVPDNARARAVMFMSLVGISSVKVFLMALFVVCLGSIKAVYALYFIGGEMIFYLVLKVVRGDFRYWVPIDGLAGLTVSLLSRVVVKFIVDFTACVQFRHPQEVGGLYFTLNLFVPLPGLAFVLNQMPEGIFSEVASTFVTNISNIMGGSILLLVGLFLALMDEKYRKTFLSVETGGQFTRRNFLEGDDVMKSSAFSKHEVHWAPIRDKVEAWIRAGWNKWEEDRPDWCTDQWKLKVPKDMIPKKNEGENVGSLAVRRQEGRRKSLVKRRKGVNSKVMPAGQEVEEQVDVKDFMRELKTMKM
;
A
#
# COMPACT_ATOMS: atom_id res chain seq x y z
N MET A 1 -26.49 -10.62 22.84
CA MET A 1 -26.45 -11.34 21.54
C MET A 1 -27.11 -10.60 20.37
N LEU A 2 -28.37 -10.10 20.48
CA LEU A 2 -29.08 -9.44 19.37
C LEU A 2 -28.37 -8.18 18.82
N MET A 3 -27.80 -7.36 19.72
CA MET A 3 -27.06 -6.14 19.37
C MET A 3 -25.82 -6.44 18.52
N TYR A 4 -24.99 -7.41 18.92
CA TYR A 4 -23.78 -7.81 18.19
C TYR A 4 -24.10 -8.31 16.78
N ARG A 5 -25.15 -9.12 16.64
CA ARG A 5 -25.62 -9.60 15.33
C ARG A 5 -26.02 -8.44 14.41
N ASN A 6 -26.82 -7.50 14.91
CA ASN A 6 -27.28 -6.37 14.12
C ASN A 6 -26.12 -5.44 13.73
N ALA A 7 -25.13 -5.28 14.62
CA ALA A 7 -23.92 -4.51 14.33
C ALA A 7 -23.08 -5.17 13.23
N SER A 8 -22.84 -6.49 13.28
CA SER A 8 -22.11 -7.20 12.23
C SER A 8 -22.83 -7.14 10.87
N LEU A 9 -24.17 -7.25 10.84
CA LEU A 9 -24.95 -7.07 9.61
C LEU A 9 -24.84 -5.66 9.04
N ALA A 10 -24.79 -4.63 9.90
CA ALA A 10 -24.59 -3.26 9.46
C ALA A 10 -23.19 -3.05 8.85
N CYS A 11 -22.15 -3.68 9.41
CA CYS A 11 -20.80 -3.68 8.85
C CYS A 11 -20.76 -4.28 7.44
N LEU A 12 -21.37 -5.47 7.25
CA LEU A 12 -21.49 -6.11 5.95
C LEU A 12 -22.25 -5.23 4.94
N ALA A 13 -23.40 -4.67 5.33
CA ALA A 13 -24.18 -3.78 4.46
C ALA A 13 -23.39 -2.53 4.05
N THR A 14 -22.57 -1.98 4.97
CA THR A 14 -21.72 -0.82 4.71
C THR A 14 -20.61 -1.16 3.70
N SER A 15 -19.97 -2.32 3.86
CA SER A 15 -18.95 -2.84 2.92
C SER A 15 -19.52 -3.00 1.51
N ILE A 16 -20.69 -3.66 1.39
CA ILE A 16 -21.41 -3.80 0.11
C ILE A 16 -21.72 -2.43 -0.48
N GLY A 17 -22.24 -1.49 0.31
CA GLY A 17 -22.55 -0.13 -0.14
C GLY A 17 -21.35 0.60 -0.74
N PHE A 18 -20.19 0.54 -0.08
CA PHE A 18 -18.97 1.14 -0.60
C PHE A 18 -18.43 0.44 -1.85
N GLN A 19 -18.50 -0.89 -1.92
CA GLN A 19 -18.12 -1.64 -3.12
C GLN A 19 -19.02 -1.31 -4.33
N LEU A 20 -20.33 -1.12 -4.11
CA LEU A 20 -21.26 -0.68 -5.15
C LEU A 20 -20.91 0.72 -5.68
N ILE A 21 -20.51 1.65 -4.81
CA ILE A 21 -20.03 2.98 -5.20
C ILE A 21 -18.76 2.85 -6.05
N LEU A 22 -17.77 2.06 -5.61
CA LEU A 22 -16.52 1.82 -6.34
C LEU A 22 -16.79 1.29 -7.76
N VAL A 23 -17.61 0.24 -7.87
CA VAL A 23 -17.98 -0.37 -9.14
C VAL A 23 -18.72 0.60 -10.06
N THR A 24 -19.61 1.42 -9.50
CA THR A 24 -20.35 2.43 -10.26
C THR A 24 -19.41 3.51 -10.81
N ILE A 25 -18.47 4.00 -9.99
CA ILE A 25 -17.45 4.98 -10.42
C ILE A 25 -16.56 4.40 -11.53
N GLN A 26 -16.11 3.16 -11.36
CA GLN A 26 -15.22 2.46 -12.28
C GLN A 26 -15.89 2.22 -13.65
N ASN A 27 -17.19 1.94 -13.68
CA ASN A 27 -17.93 1.55 -14.90
C ASN A 27 -18.88 2.63 -15.43
N ARG A 28 -18.90 3.85 -14.87
CA ARG A 28 -19.85 4.92 -15.24
C ARG A 28 -19.90 5.29 -16.73
N ARG A 29 -18.83 5.00 -17.48
CA ARG A 29 -18.71 5.31 -18.92
C ARG A 29 -18.99 4.12 -19.85
N LYS A 30 -19.32 2.94 -19.31
CA LYS A 30 -19.45 1.68 -20.07
C LYS A 30 -20.88 1.21 -20.34
N GLY A 31 -21.88 2.03 -19.98
CA GLY A 31 -23.30 1.74 -20.16
C GLY A 31 -23.93 0.91 -19.04
N LEU A 32 -25.27 0.88 -19.03
CA LEU A 32 -26.06 0.37 -17.90
C LEU A 32 -25.93 -1.15 -17.68
N LEU A 33 -25.95 -1.96 -18.76
CA LEU A 33 -25.74 -3.41 -18.68
C LEU A 33 -24.37 -3.74 -18.05
N ARG A 34 -23.37 -2.92 -18.40
CA ARG A 34 -22.05 -2.78 -17.78
C ARG A 34 -22.11 -2.91 -16.26
N ILE A 35 -22.75 -1.87 -15.72
CA ILE A 35 -22.86 -1.58 -14.30
C ILE A 35 -23.72 -2.63 -13.60
N LEU A 36 -24.85 -3.04 -14.19
CA LEU A 36 -25.73 -4.05 -13.59
C LEU A 36 -25.03 -5.40 -13.39
N LYS A 37 -24.20 -5.83 -14.35
CA LYS A 37 -23.39 -7.05 -14.19
C LYS A 37 -22.45 -6.95 -12.99
N GLU A 38 -21.72 -5.84 -12.88
CA GLU A 38 -20.75 -5.64 -11.80
C GLU A 38 -21.44 -5.48 -10.42
N ILE A 39 -22.62 -4.85 -10.37
CA ILE A 39 -23.48 -4.81 -9.17
C ILE A 39 -23.87 -6.22 -8.73
N MET A 40 -24.27 -7.09 -9.66
CA MET A 40 -24.61 -8.48 -9.34
C MET A 40 -23.41 -9.23 -8.75
N ILE A 41 -22.20 -8.98 -9.24
CA ILE A 41 -20.98 -9.60 -8.73
C ILE A 41 -20.68 -9.15 -7.28
N VAL A 42 -20.93 -7.88 -6.96
CA VAL A 42 -20.79 -7.37 -5.59
C VAL A 42 -21.84 -7.98 -4.66
N VAL A 43 -23.12 -7.93 -5.04
CA VAL A 43 -24.23 -8.41 -4.19
C VAL A 43 -24.15 -9.92 -3.93
N THR A 44 -23.60 -10.69 -4.87
CA THR A 44 -23.36 -12.13 -4.70
C THR A 44 -22.11 -12.47 -3.90
N GLY A 45 -21.32 -11.48 -3.48
CA GLY A 45 -20.06 -11.68 -2.74
C GLY A 45 -18.91 -12.22 -3.61
N MET A 46 -19.07 -12.21 -4.94
CA MET A 46 -18.08 -12.76 -5.88
C MET A 46 -16.98 -11.77 -6.28
N LYS A 47 -17.07 -10.51 -5.84
CA LYS A 47 -16.12 -9.45 -6.20
C LYS A 47 -14.66 -9.80 -5.87
N PRO A 48 -14.31 -10.35 -4.68
CA PRO A 48 -12.93 -10.74 -4.41
C PRO A 48 -12.38 -11.78 -5.39
N ALA A 49 -13.21 -12.75 -5.79
CA ALA A 49 -12.82 -13.80 -6.73
C ALA A 49 -12.66 -13.27 -8.17
N GLU A 50 -13.57 -12.40 -8.62
CA GLU A 50 -13.49 -11.79 -9.94
C GLU A 50 -12.26 -10.87 -10.06
N ASP A 51 -11.99 -10.05 -9.03
CA ASP A 51 -10.84 -9.15 -9.00
C ASP A 51 -9.52 -9.93 -9.02
N ALA A 52 -9.42 -10.98 -8.19
CA ALA A 52 -8.28 -11.86 -8.20
C ALA A 52 -8.07 -12.54 -9.57
N PHE A 53 -9.16 -12.95 -10.23
CA PHE A 53 -9.09 -13.53 -11.58
C PHE A 53 -8.62 -12.53 -12.64
N LYS A 54 -9.14 -11.29 -12.62
CA LYS A 54 -8.72 -10.20 -13.51
C LYS A 54 -7.22 -9.90 -13.35
N VAL A 55 -6.73 -9.84 -12.11
CA VAL A 55 -5.30 -9.63 -11.82
C VAL A 55 -4.45 -10.84 -12.24
N ALA A 56 -4.87 -12.07 -11.91
CA ALA A 56 -4.12 -13.28 -12.21
C ALA A 56 -4.04 -13.63 -13.70
N SER A 57 -5.05 -13.20 -14.48
CA SER A 57 -5.09 -13.31 -15.94
C SER A 57 -4.25 -12.24 -16.63
N GLY A 58 -3.74 -11.24 -15.90
CA GLY A 58 -2.96 -10.13 -16.46
C GLY A 58 -3.83 -9.20 -17.33
N ALA A 59 -5.09 -9.02 -16.96
CA ALA A 59 -5.98 -8.13 -17.69
C ALA A 59 -5.41 -6.70 -17.72
N GLU A 60 -5.34 -6.09 -18.90
CA GLU A 60 -4.98 -4.69 -19.04
C GLU A 60 -6.13 -3.79 -18.57
N GLN A 61 -5.80 -2.53 -18.27
CA GLN A 61 -6.81 -1.53 -17.94
C GLN A 61 -7.73 -1.31 -19.15
N GLU A 62 -8.98 -1.76 -19.06
CA GLU A 62 -9.98 -1.59 -20.11
C GLU A 62 -10.21 -0.09 -20.40
N LYS A 63 -10.50 0.26 -21.67
CA LYS A 63 -10.81 1.65 -22.06
C LYS A 63 -11.98 2.20 -21.23
N ASP A 64 -11.91 3.48 -20.88
CA ASP A 64 -12.90 4.23 -20.10
C ASP A 64 -13.08 3.81 -18.62
N THR A 65 -12.22 2.94 -18.08
CA THR A 65 -12.13 2.73 -16.61
C THR A 65 -11.22 3.75 -15.95
N GLN A 66 -11.41 3.97 -14.64
CA GLN A 66 -10.57 4.90 -13.88
C GLN A 66 -9.29 4.21 -13.36
N PHE A 67 -9.42 2.97 -12.91
CA PHE A 67 -8.34 2.22 -12.26
C PHE A 67 -7.95 0.99 -13.09
N ASP A 68 -6.68 0.61 -13.01
CA ASP A 68 -6.21 -0.69 -13.47
C ASP A 68 -6.71 -1.81 -12.53
N PRO A 69 -6.75 -3.08 -12.97
CA PRO A 69 -7.29 -4.17 -12.17
C PRO A 69 -6.62 -4.38 -10.81
N MET A 70 -5.31 -4.13 -10.68
CA MET A 70 -4.59 -4.27 -9.41
C MET A 70 -5.03 -3.18 -8.42
N THR A 71 -5.13 -1.93 -8.88
CA THR A 71 -5.62 -0.83 -8.06
C THR A 71 -7.09 -1.00 -7.67
N GLU A 72 -7.94 -1.49 -8.58
CA GLU A 72 -9.34 -1.79 -8.27
C GLU A 72 -9.46 -2.88 -7.18
N MET A 73 -8.74 -3.99 -7.34
CA MET A 73 -8.68 -5.05 -6.34
C MET A 73 -8.19 -4.53 -4.99
N ALA A 74 -7.17 -3.66 -4.99
CA ALA A 74 -6.65 -3.05 -3.79
C ALA A 74 -7.71 -2.22 -3.06
N TYR A 75 -8.51 -1.42 -3.79
CA TYR A 75 -9.60 -0.67 -3.19
C TYR A 75 -10.72 -1.57 -2.65
N SER A 76 -11.09 -2.64 -3.37
CA SER A 76 -12.05 -3.63 -2.86
C SER A 76 -11.59 -4.24 -1.53
N LYS A 77 -10.33 -4.69 -1.45
CA LYS A 77 -9.72 -5.24 -0.21
C LYS A 77 -9.68 -4.20 0.91
N CYS A 78 -9.36 -2.94 0.61
CA CYS A 78 -9.37 -1.85 1.60
C CYS A 78 -10.78 -1.61 2.16
N ILE A 79 -11.79 -1.56 1.30
CA ILE A 79 -13.19 -1.37 1.70
C ILE A 79 -13.63 -2.51 2.62
N GLU A 80 -13.34 -3.76 2.26
CA GLU A 80 -13.66 -4.93 3.07
C GLU A 80 -13.03 -4.84 4.47
N MET A 81 -11.72 -4.59 4.54
CA MET A 81 -11.02 -4.46 5.83
C MET A 81 -11.58 -3.30 6.67
N PHE A 82 -11.81 -2.14 6.06
CA PHE A 82 -12.26 -0.92 6.74
C PHE A 82 -13.70 -1.02 7.25
N ALA A 83 -14.63 -1.48 6.42
CA ALA A 83 -16.06 -1.42 6.70
C ALA A 83 -16.61 -2.69 7.36
N GLU A 84 -15.97 -3.84 7.14
CA GLU A 84 -16.47 -5.14 7.59
C GLU A 84 -15.52 -5.87 8.52
N SER A 85 -14.30 -6.19 8.07
CA SER A 85 -13.43 -7.13 8.79
C SER A 85 -12.95 -6.58 10.14
N ILE A 86 -12.41 -5.35 10.16
CA ILE A 86 -11.92 -4.72 11.39
C ILE A 86 -13.06 -4.44 12.38
N PRO A 87 -14.18 -3.78 11.99
CA PRO A 87 -15.30 -3.58 12.92
C PRO A 87 -15.88 -4.89 13.46
N SER A 88 -16.02 -5.92 12.62
CA SER A 88 -16.53 -7.23 13.04
C SER A 88 -15.60 -7.91 14.03
N LEU A 89 -14.29 -7.72 13.91
CA LEU A 89 -13.31 -8.21 14.89
C LEU A 89 -13.46 -7.52 16.24
N ILE A 90 -13.67 -6.20 16.27
CA ILE A 90 -13.92 -5.44 17.51
C ILE A 90 -15.20 -5.95 18.19
N ILE A 91 -16.26 -6.16 17.41
CA ILE A 91 -17.56 -6.67 17.88
C ILE A 91 -17.42 -8.09 18.45
N GLN A 92 -16.75 -9.02 17.74
CA GLN A 92 -16.51 -10.39 18.20
C GLN A 92 -15.63 -10.42 19.46
N THR A 93 -14.57 -9.62 19.50
CA THR A 93 -13.70 -9.50 20.68
C THR A 93 -14.47 -8.98 21.90
N SER A 94 -15.32 -7.96 21.70
CA SER A 94 -16.17 -7.42 22.76
C SER A 94 -17.18 -8.44 23.29
N ALA A 95 -17.80 -9.24 22.41
CA ALA A 95 -18.75 -10.26 22.82
C ALA A 95 -18.10 -11.35 23.68
N ILE A 96 -16.94 -11.89 23.26
CA ILE A 96 -16.20 -12.89 24.02
C ILE A 96 -15.79 -12.34 25.39
N LEU A 97 -15.30 -11.10 25.44
CA LEU A 97 -14.88 -10.49 26.70
C LEU A 97 -16.06 -10.23 27.64
N GLN A 98 -17.23 -9.92 27.10
CA GLN A 98 -18.45 -9.79 27.90
C GLN A 98 -18.88 -11.14 28.51
N GLU A 99 -18.84 -12.23 27.74
CA GLU A 99 -19.16 -13.57 28.24
C GLU A 99 -18.21 -14.00 29.37
N LEU A 100 -16.90 -13.77 29.19
CA LEU A 100 -15.88 -14.02 30.22
C LEU A 100 -16.10 -13.19 31.50
N ASN A 101 -16.61 -11.97 31.37
CA ASN A 101 -16.93 -11.12 32.52
C ASN A 101 -18.19 -11.57 33.26
N SER A 102 -19.21 -12.02 32.54
CA SER A 102 -20.46 -12.53 33.12
C SER A 102 -20.33 -13.93 33.73
N GLY A 103 -19.20 -14.61 33.52
CA GLY A 103 -19.00 -16.01 33.94
C GLY A 103 -19.80 -17.00 33.10
N GLU A 104 -20.34 -16.56 31.95
CA GLU A 104 -21.05 -17.43 31.02
C GLU A 104 -20.03 -18.28 30.25
N PRO A 105 -20.32 -19.56 29.97
CA PRO A 105 -19.42 -20.41 29.21
C PRO A 105 -19.32 -19.88 27.78
N THR A 106 -18.16 -19.34 27.42
CA THR A 106 -17.88 -18.92 26.05
C THR A 106 -17.88 -20.14 25.13
N SER A 107 -18.69 -20.09 24.07
CA SER A 107 -18.78 -21.17 23.09
C SER A 107 -17.45 -21.37 22.36
N THR A 108 -16.99 -22.61 22.21
CA THR A 108 -15.84 -22.97 21.36
C THR A 108 -15.98 -22.42 19.94
N THR A 109 -17.22 -22.37 19.43
CA THR A 109 -17.54 -21.81 18.11
C THR A 109 -17.23 -20.31 18.03
N ALA A 110 -17.40 -19.54 19.12
CA ALA A 110 -17.10 -18.12 19.15
C ALA A 110 -15.60 -17.86 19.03
N TYR A 111 -14.77 -18.60 19.78
CA TYR A 111 -13.31 -18.54 19.66
C TYR A 111 -12.85 -18.93 18.26
N PHE A 112 -13.42 -19.99 17.69
CA PHE A 112 -13.09 -20.43 16.34
C PHE A 112 -13.46 -19.36 15.29
N SER A 113 -14.65 -18.76 15.39
CA SER A 113 -15.09 -17.65 14.53
C SER A 113 -14.12 -16.47 14.61
N LEU A 114 -13.75 -16.05 15.82
CA LEU A 114 -12.80 -14.95 16.02
C LEU A 114 -11.44 -15.30 15.39
N ALA A 115 -10.91 -16.49 15.62
CA ALA A 115 -9.63 -16.92 15.06
C ALA A 115 -9.64 -16.90 13.52
N VAL A 116 -10.71 -17.43 12.89
CA VAL A 116 -10.86 -17.38 11.43
C VAL A 116 -10.95 -15.94 10.93
N SER A 117 -11.73 -15.09 11.59
CA SER A 117 -11.87 -13.68 11.22
C SER A 117 -10.54 -12.92 11.33
N VAL A 118 -9.74 -13.18 12.37
CA VAL A 118 -8.41 -12.59 12.57
C VAL A 118 -7.48 -13.02 11.45
N LEU A 119 -7.42 -14.32 11.17
CA LEU A 119 -6.55 -14.88 10.13
C LEU A 119 -6.94 -14.40 8.72
N MET A 120 -8.25 -14.34 8.42
CA MET A 120 -8.73 -13.85 7.12
C MET A 120 -8.42 -12.37 6.93
N THR A 121 -8.58 -11.55 7.97
CA THR A 121 -8.21 -10.12 7.90
C THR A 121 -6.70 -9.95 7.70
N GLY A 122 -5.89 -10.74 8.43
CA GLY A 122 -4.45 -10.77 8.25
C GLY A 122 -4.02 -11.24 6.85
N PHE A 123 -4.72 -12.24 6.30
CA PHE A 123 -4.52 -12.75 4.95
C PHE A 123 -4.87 -11.69 3.88
N THR A 124 -6.01 -11.02 3.98
CA THR A 124 -6.39 -9.93 3.05
C THR A 124 -5.36 -8.80 3.05
N SER A 125 -4.89 -8.36 4.23
CA SER A 125 -3.81 -7.37 4.37
C SER A 125 -2.49 -7.83 3.74
N SER A 126 -2.14 -9.09 3.94
CA SER A 126 -0.87 -9.66 3.49
C SER A 126 -0.84 -9.93 2.00
N THR A 127 -1.94 -10.41 1.42
CA THR A 127 -2.07 -10.56 -0.03
C THR A 127 -1.98 -9.21 -0.72
N LEU A 128 -2.61 -8.16 -0.17
CA LEU A 128 -2.43 -6.81 -0.71
C LEU A 128 -0.95 -6.40 -0.75
N SER A 129 -0.21 -6.61 0.34
CA SER A 129 1.23 -6.28 0.39
C SER A 129 2.07 -7.13 -0.56
N TYR A 130 1.77 -8.43 -0.63
CA TYR A 130 2.48 -9.38 -1.49
C TYR A 130 2.22 -9.11 -2.99
N ASP A 131 0.97 -8.86 -3.37
CA ASP A 131 0.57 -8.57 -4.74
C ASP A 131 1.26 -7.29 -5.26
N TRP A 132 1.32 -6.25 -4.42
CA TRP A 132 2.01 -5.01 -4.77
C TRP A 132 3.53 -5.19 -4.87
N ASP A 133 4.15 -5.91 -3.92
CA ASP A 133 5.59 -6.12 -3.93
C ASP A 133 6.05 -6.99 -5.09
N THR A 134 5.31 -8.05 -5.43
CA THR A 134 5.70 -9.02 -6.46
C THR A 134 5.31 -8.61 -7.88
N ASN A 135 4.54 -7.52 -8.02
CA ASN A 135 4.14 -7.00 -9.32
C ASN A 135 5.35 -6.45 -10.11
N PRO A 136 5.56 -6.91 -11.36
CA PRO A 136 6.66 -6.45 -12.22
C PRO A 136 6.70 -4.95 -12.47
N GLN A 137 5.55 -4.32 -12.72
CA GLN A 137 5.46 -2.88 -13.00
C GLN A 137 5.81 -2.07 -11.75
N ASN A 138 5.36 -2.50 -10.57
CA ASN A 138 5.71 -1.83 -9.31
C ASN A 138 7.21 -1.95 -9.00
N ARG A 139 7.80 -3.13 -9.16
CA ARG A 139 9.25 -3.33 -9.02
C ARG A 139 10.06 -2.48 -10.01
N ALA A 140 9.57 -2.30 -11.23
CA ALA A 140 10.20 -1.41 -12.22
C ALA A 140 10.04 0.08 -11.87
N ASN A 141 8.86 0.49 -11.38
CA ASN A 141 8.57 1.89 -11.05
C ASN A 141 9.27 2.37 -9.77
N ALA A 142 9.52 1.47 -8.82
CA ALA A 142 10.12 1.79 -7.53
C ALA A 142 10.98 0.62 -6.99
N PRO A 143 12.12 0.32 -7.62
CA PRO A 143 13.00 -0.80 -7.25
C PRO A 143 13.65 -0.66 -5.86
N ASP A 144 13.77 0.56 -5.33
CA ASP A 144 14.26 0.79 -3.96
C ASP A 144 13.22 0.46 -2.88
N HIS A 145 11.95 0.30 -3.29
CA HIS A 145 10.83 0.12 -2.37
C HIS A 145 10.19 -1.27 -2.51
N TYR A 146 10.02 -1.74 -3.74
CA TYR A 146 9.44 -3.04 -4.05
C TYR A 146 10.52 -4.04 -4.42
N GLY A 147 10.31 -5.29 -4.04
CA GLY A 147 11.27 -6.39 -4.13
C GLY A 147 11.71 -6.93 -2.77
N TYR A 148 11.05 -6.55 -1.67
CA TYR A 148 11.40 -7.03 -0.34
C TYR A 148 10.99 -8.49 -0.11
N VAL A 149 10.07 -9.02 -0.93
CA VAL A 149 9.76 -10.45 -0.96
C VAL A 149 10.86 -11.18 -1.73
N PRO A 150 11.58 -12.12 -1.08
CA PRO A 150 12.71 -12.82 -1.68
C PRO A 150 12.26 -13.78 -2.80
N ASP A 151 13.17 -14.07 -3.73
CA ASP A 151 12.86 -14.88 -4.91
C ASP A 151 12.83 -16.39 -4.64
N ASN A 152 13.59 -16.84 -3.63
CA ASN A 152 13.61 -18.23 -3.22
C ASN A 152 12.22 -18.67 -2.75
N ALA A 153 11.67 -19.73 -3.36
CA ALA A 153 10.32 -20.21 -3.08
C ALA A 153 10.04 -20.49 -1.59
N ARG A 154 11.01 -21.07 -0.84
CA ARG A 154 10.85 -21.34 0.60
C ARG A 154 10.87 -20.04 1.39
N ALA A 155 11.86 -19.18 1.15
CA ALA A 155 11.96 -17.88 1.82
C ALA A 155 10.73 -17.00 1.55
N ARG A 156 10.21 -17.04 0.32
CA ARG A 156 8.99 -16.35 -0.10
C ARG A 156 7.74 -16.84 0.63
N ALA A 157 7.60 -18.16 0.78
CA ALA A 157 6.51 -18.74 1.54
C ALA A 157 6.58 -18.33 3.01
N VAL A 158 7.77 -18.39 3.63
CA VAL A 158 7.96 -17.96 5.03
C VAL A 158 7.70 -16.46 5.16
N MET A 159 8.19 -15.62 4.24
CA MET A 159 7.91 -14.18 4.18
C MET A 159 6.41 -13.90 4.16
N PHE A 160 5.67 -14.58 3.29
CA PHE A 160 4.22 -14.42 3.20
C PHE A 160 3.52 -14.86 4.49
N MET A 161 3.90 -16.00 5.07
CA MET A 161 3.37 -16.46 6.36
C MET A 161 3.69 -15.49 7.50
N SER A 162 4.87 -14.86 7.49
CA SER A 162 5.24 -13.81 8.43
C SER A 162 4.36 -12.57 8.28
N LEU A 163 4.09 -12.13 7.04
CA LEU A 163 3.16 -11.01 6.79
C LEU A 163 1.75 -11.32 7.35
N VAL A 164 1.24 -12.53 7.09
CA VAL A 164 -0.07 -12.98 7.59
C VAL A 164 -0.08 -13.00 9.11
N GLY A 165 0.96 -13.56 9.73
CA GLY A 165 1.12 -13.58 11.18
C GLY A 165 1.17 -12.19 11.78
N ILE A 166 2.02 -11.29 11.26
CA ILE A 166 2.14 -9.90 11.75
C ILE A 166 0.78 -9.21 11.68
N SER A 167 0.10 -9.31 10.54
CA SER A 167 -1.19 -8.63 10.34
C SER A 167 -2.28 -9.19 11.24
N SER A 168 -2.33 -10.51 11.40
CA SER A 168 -3.29 -11.23 12.26
C SER A 168 -3.08 -10.87 13.74
N VAL A 169 -1.84 -10.91 14.20
CA VAL A 169 -1.51 -10.59 15.60
C VAL A 169 -1.76 -9.10 15.86
N LYS A 170 -1.38 -8.21 14.94
CA LYS A 170 -1.61 -6.76 15.07
C LYS A 170 -3.11 -6.43 15.17
N VAL A 171 -3.94 -7.00 14.29
CA VAL A 171 -5.38 -6.69 14.28
C VAL A 171 -6.06 -7.17 15.54
N PHE A 172 -5.66 -8.33 16.04
CA PHE A 172 -6.22 -8.84 17.28
C PHE A 172 -5.77 -8.04 18.50
N LEU A 173 -4.47 -7.72 18.62
CA LEU A 173 -3.96 -6.85 19.69
C LEU A 173 -4.64 -5.48 19.68
N MET A 174 -4.82 -4.88 18.51
CA MET A 174 -5.47 -3.58 18.39
C MET A 174 -6.97 -3.64 18.73
N ALA A 175 -7.67 -4.69 18.28
CA ALA A 175 -9.07 -4.91 18.64
C ALA A 175 -9.22 -5.08 20.15
N LEU A 176 -8.37 -5.89 20.78
CA LEU A 176 -8.35 -6.09 22.22
C LEU A 176 -8.09 -4.77 22.97
N PHE A 177 -7.11 -3.98 22.51
CA PHE A 177 -6.79 -2.69 23.10
C PHE A 177 -7.97 -1.72 23.09
N VAL A 178 -8.63 -1.57 21.94
CA VAL A 178 -9.79 -0.70 21.76
C VAL A 178 -10.98 -1.18 22.60
N VAL A 179 -11.20 -2.50 22.66
CA VAL A 179 -12.27 -3.09 23.50
C VAL A 179 -11.99 -2.83 24.98
N CYS A 180 -10.75 -3.03 25.46
CA CYS A 180 -10.40 -2.75 26.86
C CYS A 180 -10.59 -1.27 27.22
N LEU A 181 -10.22 -0.33 26.34
CA LEU A 181 -10.50 1.09 26.52
C LEU A 181 -12.01 1.36 26.59
N GLY A 182 -12.78 0.76 25.67
CA GLY A 182 -14.23 0.89 25.60
C GLY A 182 -14.96 0.34 26.82
N SER A 183 -14.44 -0.74 27.42
CA SER A 183 -14.98 -1.34 28.66
C SER A 183 -14.82 -0.43 29.87
N ILE A 184 -13.81 0.44 29.92
CA ILE A 184 -13.70 1.47 30.96
C ILE A 184 -14.75 2.55 30.70
N LYS A 185 -14.68 3.19 29.53
CA LYS A 185 -15.69 4.11 29.01
C LYS A 185 -15.65 4.10 27.49
N ALA A 186 -16.80 3.96 26.84
CA ALA A 186 -16.90 3.94 25.37
C ALA A 186 -16.21 5.15 24.70
N VAL A 187 -16.24 6.33 25.34
CA VAL A 187 -15.61 7.55 24.81
C VAL A 187 -14.08 7.47 24.74
N TYR A 188 -13.42 6.65 25.57
CA TYR A 188 -11.95 6.53 25.56
C TYR A 188 -11.45 5.83 24.29
N ALA A 189 -12.18 4.82 23.82
CA ALA A 189 -11.90 4.19 22.52
C ALA A 189 -12.04 5.20 21.37
N LEU A 190 -13.05 6.06 21.41
CA LEU A 190 -13.26 7.12 20.42
C LEU A 190 -12.16 8.18 20.47
N TYR A 191 -11.74 8.63 21.65
CA TYR A 191 -10.65 9.59 21.80
C TYR A 191 -9.33 9.04 21.30
N PHE A 192 -9.05 7.76 21.53
CA PHE A 192 -7.83 7.13 21.04
C PHE A 192 -7.84 7.05 19.50
N ILE A 193 -8.85 6.41 18.90
CA ILE A 193 -8.94 6.26 17.44
C ILE A 193 -9.02 7.63 16.74
N GLY A 194 -9.88 8.52 17.24
CA GLY A 194 -10.08 9.86 16.68
C GLY A 194 -8.86 10.76 16.89
N GLY A 195 -8.23 10.69 18.07
CA GLY A 195 -7.03 11.46 18.40
C GLY A 195 -5.84 11.07 17.52
N GLU A 196 -5.56 9.77 17.37
CA GLU A 196 -4.49 9.30 16.47
C GLU A 196 -4.77 9.67 15.01
N MET A 197 -6.03 9.60 14.57
CA MET A 197 -6.43 10.00 13.22
C MET A 197 -6.22 11.49 12.99
N ILE A 198 -6.71 12.35 13.90
CA ILE A 198 -6.53 13.81 13.81
C ILE A 198 -5.05 14.17 13.81
N PHE A 199 -4.26 13.58 14.71
CA PHE A 199 -2.82 13.79 14.77
C PHE A 199 -2.15 13.43 13.44
N TYR A 200 -2.47 12.26 12.87
CA TYR A 200 -1.96 11.85 11.56
C TYR A 200 -2.34 12.81 10.43
N LEU A 201 -3.60 13.24 10.37
CA LEU A 201 -4.06 14.17 9.33
C LEU A 201 -3.38 15.53 9.45
N VAL A 202 -3.22 16.05 10.68
CA VAL A 202 -2.47 17.29 10.95
C VAL A 202 -1.01 17.13 10.52
N LEU A 203 -0.36 16.02 10.83
CA LEU A 203 1.00 15.73 10.36
C LEU A 203 1.11 15.75 8.83
N LYS A 204 0.13 15.18 8.12
CA LYS A 204 0.11 15.22 6.65
C LYS A 204 -0.07 16.64 6.11
N VAL A 205 -0.90 17.47 6.75
CA VAL A 205 -1.08 18.89 6.36
C VAL A 205 0.20 19.70 6.61
N VAL A 206 0.76 19.62 7.82
CA VAL A 206 1.97 20.36 8.23
C VAL A 206 3.16 20.03 7.32
N ARG A 207 3.26 18.78 6.87
CA ARG A 207 4.33 18.33 5.99
C ARG A 207 4.08 18.59 4.50
N GLY A 208 2.95 19.21 4.14
CA GLY A 208 2.57 19.45 2.75
C GLY A 208 2.31 18.15 1.96
N ASP A 209 1.95 17.07 2.64
CA ASP A 209 1.77 15.72 2.09
C ASP A 209 0.31 15.23 2.20
N PHE A 210 -0.63 16.13 2.48
CA PHE A 210 -2.04 15.81 2.61
C PHE A 210 -2.67 15.37 1.29
N ARG A 211 -2.33 16.04 0.19
CA ARG A 211 -2.81 15.73 -1.15
C ARG A 211 -2.46 14.28 -1.48
N TYR A 212 -3.48 13.48 -1.75
CA TYR A 212 -3.29 12.09 -2.11
C TYR A 212 -2.83 11.98 -3.56
N TRP A 213 -2.14 10.88 -3.87
CA TRP A 213 -1.40 10.76 -5.10
C TRP A 213 -2.28 10.58 -6.35
N VAL A 214 -3.56 10.24 -6.18
CA VAL A 214 -4.50 10.02 -7.28
C VAL A 214 -4.76 11.34 -8.05
N PRO A 215 -4.65 11.35 -9.40
CA PRO A 215 -4.73 12.57 -10.22
C PRO A 215 -6.18 13.03 -10.42
N ILE A 216 -6.83 13.48 -9.35
CA ILE A 216 -8.18 14.10 -9.38
C ILE A 216 -8.07 15.53 -8.92
N ASP A 217 -8.39 16.50 -9.77
CA ASP A 217 -8.26 17.93 -9.46
C ASP A 217 -9.40 18.50 -8.60
N GLY A 218 -9.18 19.72 -8.09
CA GLY A 218 -10.19 20.52 -7.39
C GLY A 218 -10.66 19.94 -6.04
N LEU A 219 -11.87 20.37 -5.64
CA LEU A 219 -12.47 19.99 -4.35
C LEU A 219 -12.69 18.48 -4.24
N ALA A 220 -13.11 17.83 -5.33
CA ALA A 220 -13.29 16.39 -5.38
C ALA A 220 -12.00 15.63 -5.00
N GLY A 221 -10.85 16.10 -5.49
CA GLY A 221 -9.57 15.52 -5.11
C GLY A 221 -9.22 15.70 -3.63
N LEU A 222 -9.62 16.81 -3.01
CA LEU A 222 -9.36 17.04 -1.58
C LEU A 222 -10.23 16.12 -0.72
N THR A 223 -11.49 15.93 -1.12
CA THR A 223 -12.39 14.94 -0.50
C THR A 223 -11.84 13.53 -0.64
N VAL A 224 -11.43 13.12 -1.84
CA VAL A 224 -10.79 11.80 -2.06
C VAL A 224 -9.52 11.68 -1.21
N SER A 225 -8.73 12.74 -1.11
CA SER A 225 -7.52 12.73 -0.28
C SER A 225 -7.85 12.47 1.18
N LEU A 226 -8.82 13.19 1.76
CA LEU A 226 -9.24 12.98 3.14
C LEU A 226 -9.75 11.54 3.36
N LEU A 227 -10.64 11.06 2.48
CA LEU A 227 -11.24 9.72 2.61
C LEU A 227 -10.19 8.62 2.49
N SER A 228 -9.33 8.67 1.46
CA SER A 228 -8.25 7.70 1.28
C SER A 228 -7.28 7.71 2.46
N ARG A 229 -6.93 8.89 2.98
CA ARG A 229 -6.04 9.02 4.15
C ARG A 229 -6.66 8.39 5.40
N VAL A 230 -7.96 8.63 5.65
CA VAL A 230 -8.70 8.03 6.78
C VAL A 230 -8.77 6.51 6.66
N VAL A 231 -9.17 6.00 5.50
CA VAL A 231 -9.31 4.55 5.25
C VAL A 231 -7.96 3.86 5.41
N VAL A 232 -6.92 4.33 4.72
CA VAL A 232 -5.58 3.74 4.77
C VAL A 232 -5.03 3.79 6.19
N LYS A 233 -5.16 4.92 6.89
CA LYS A 233 -4.69 5.05 8.27
C LYS A 233 -5.39 4.07 9.19
N PHE A 234 -6.71 3.97 9.11
CA PHE A 234 -7.49 3.04 9.93
C PHE A 234 -7.07 1.58 9.65
N ILE A 235 -6.84 1.21 8.39
CA ILE A 235 -6.36 -0.13 8.06
C ILE A 235 -4.97 -0.36 8.65
N VAL A 236 -4.03 0.58 8.50
CA VAL A 236 -2.67 0.45 9.06
C VAL A 236 -2.69 0.28 10.58
N ASP A 237 -3.49 1.09 11.26
CA ASP A 237 -3.65 1.07 12.72
C ASP A 237 -4.05 -0.29 13.25
N PHE A 238 -4.85 -1.02 12.49
CA PHE A 238 -5.32 -2.33 12.88
C PHE A 238 -4.50 -3.46 12.28
N THR A 239 -4.13 -3.44 11.00
CA THR A 239 -3.58 -4.62 10.33
C THR A 239 -2.07 -4.55 10.10
N ALA A 240 -1.42 -3.40 10.31
CA ALA A 240 -0.04 -3.18 9.88
C ALA A 240 0.24 -3.63 8.43
N CYS A 241 -0.70 -3.35 7.52
CA CYS A 241 -0.53 -3.66 6.10
C CYS A 241 0.74 -2.99 5.52
N VAL A 242 1.76 -3.80 5.25
CA VAL A 242 3.13 -3.37 4.88
C VAL A 242 3.16 -2.54 3.59
N GLN A 243 2.20 -2.75 2.69
CA GLN A 243 2.02 -1.91 1.51
C GLN A 243 1.95 -0.41 1.85
N PHE A 244 1.26 -0.06 2.94
CA PHE A 244 1.01 1.34 3.29
C PHE A 244 2.18 2.04 3.97
N ARG A 245 3.31 1.35 4.21
CA ARG A 245 4.58 2.02 4.59
C ARG A 245 5.11 2.91 3.46
N HIS A 246 4.58 2.79 2.24
CA HIS A 246 4.96 3.60 1.09
C HIS A 246 4.85 5.11 1.41
N PRO A 247 5.80 5.97 0.97
CA PRO A 247 5.79 7.41 1.26
C PRO A 247 4.51 8.13 0.82
N GLN A 248 3.86 7.65 -0.25
CA GLN A 248 2.58 8.18 -0.73
C GLN A 248 1.39 7.83 0.18
N GLU A 249 1.56 6.90 1.13
CA GLU A 249 0.55 6.39 2.05
C GLU A 249 0.84 6.92 3.47
N VAL A 250 1.06 6.09 4.49
CA VAL A 250 1.40 6.59 5.84
C VAL A 250 2.87 6.96 5.98
N GLY A 251 3.75 6.35 5.18
CA GLY A 251 5.20 6.51 5.25
C GLY A 251 5.89 5.56 6.24
N GLY A 252 7.19 5.36 6.03
CA GLY A 252 7.98 4.32 6.70
C GLY A 252 8.04 4.46 8.22
N LEU A 253 8.61 5.56 8.71
CA LEU A 253 8.80 5.75 10.15
C LEU A 253 7.47 5.72 10.91
N TYR A 254 6.44 6.36 10.37
CA TYR A 254 5.11 6.37 10.99
C TYR A 254 4.53 4.94 11.08
N PHE A 255 4.60 4.18 9.99
CA PHE A 255 4.18 2.78 9.94
C PHE A 255 4.88 1.95 11.03
N THR A 256 6.20 2.09 11.17
CA THR A 256 7.00 1.32 12.12
C THR A 256 6.66 1.66 13.58
N LEU A 257 6.43 2.93 13.89
CA LEU A 257 6.00 3.34 15.24
C LEU A 257 4.59 2.81 15.54
N ASN A 258 3.69 2.90 14.56
CA ASN A 258 2.31 2.45 14.68
C ASN A 258 2.17 0.93 14.90
N LEU A 259 3.07 0.14 14.31
CA LEU A 259 3.13 -1.31 14.48
C LEU A 259 3.13 -1.74 15.96
N PHE A 260 3.79 -0.98 16.83
CA PHE A 260 3.97 -1.35 18.23
C PHE A 260 3.02 -0.65 19.21
N VAL A 261 2.20 0.32 18.77
CA VAL A 261 1.25 1.07 19.62
C VAL A 261 0.39 0.19 20.56
N PRO A 262 -0.20 -0.95 20.14
CA PRO A 262 -1.09 -1.70 21.03
C PRO A 262 -0.34 -2.37 22.20
N LEU A 263 0.98 -2.59 22.13
CA LEU A 263 1.74 -3.23 23.20
C LEU A 263 1.82 -2.37 24.48
N PRO A 264 2.41 -1.15 24.46
CA PRO A 264 2.38 -0.28 25.63
C PRO A 264 0.95 0.19 25.94
N GLY A 265 0.07 0.31 24.93
CA GLY A 265 -1.32 0.68 25.11
C GLY A 265 -2.10 -0.31 25.99
N LEU A 266 -2.04 -1.60 25.66
CA LEU A 266 -2.67 -2.66 26.45
C LEU A 266 -2.10 -2.73 27.86
N ALA A 267 -0.77 -2.68 27.99
CA ALA A 267 -0.12 -2.68 29.30
C ALA A 267 -0.59 -1.49 30.16
N PHE A 268 -0.68 -0.30 29.58
CA PHE A 268 -1.20 0.88 30.26
C PHE A 268 -2.66 0.70 30.68
N VAL A 269 -3.53 0.25 29.77
CA VAL A 269 -4.97 0.10 30.05
C VAL A 269 -5.24 -0.94 31.11
N LEU A 270 -4.54 -2.07 31.08
CA LEU A 270 -4.66 -3.12 32.09
C LEU A 270 -4.20 -2.61 33.46
N ASN A 271 -3.09 -1.86 33.52
CA ASN A 271 -2.59 -1.29 34.78
C ASN A 271 -3.48 -0.17 35.35
N GLN A 272 -4.19 0.56 34.49
CA GLN A 272 -5.10 1.65 34.89
C GLN A 272 -6.56 1.19 34.98
N MET A 273 -6.83 -0.11 34.82
CA MET A 273 -8.18 -0.63 34.80
C MET A 273 -8.80 -0.53 36.20
N PRO A 274 -9.95 0.15 36.37
CA PRO A 274 -10.63 0.21 37.65
C PRO A 274 -11.06 -1.17 38.14
N GLU A 275 -11.01 -1.39 39.45
CA GLU A 275 -11.50 -2.62 40.08
C GLU A 275 -12.98 -2.85 39.73
N GLY A 276 -13.33 -4.10 39.42
CA GLY A 276 -14.70 -4.52 39.09
C GLY A 276 -15.12 -4.35 37.62
N ILE A 277 -14.28 -3.74 36.76
CA ILE A 277 -14.56 -3.69 35.31
C ILE A 277 -14.42 -5.07 34.66
N PHE A 278 -13.34 -5.79 34.98
CA PHE A 278 -13.14 -7.17 34.54
C PHE A 278 -13.16 -8.15 35.70
N SER A 279 -13.75 -9.32 35.45
CA SER A 279 -13.61 -10.48 36.34
C SER A 279 -12.15 -10.93 36.37
N GLU A 280 -11.76 -11.67 37.42
CA GLU A 280 -10.40 -12.23 37.52
C GLU A 280 -10.07 -13.12 36.31
N VAL A 281 -11.06 -13.89 35.84
CA VAL A 281 -10.96 -14.74 34.64
C VAL A 281 -10.70 -13.91 33.39
N ALA A 282 -11.49 -12.85 33.17
CA ALA A 282 -11.32 -11.98 32.01
C ALA A 282 -9.98 -11.22 32.05
N SER A 283 -9.60 -10.68 33.21
CA SER A 283 -8.31 -9.98 33.39
C SER A 283 -7.13 -10.91 33.10
N THR A 284 -7.17 -12.14 33.63
CA THR A 284 -6.14 -13.17 33.38
C THR A 284 -6.08 -13.54 31.91
N PHE A 285 -7.24 -13.74 31.26
CA PHE A 285 -7.31 -14.04 29.83
C PHE A 285 -6.68 -12.92 28.99
N VAL A 286 -7.10 -11.66 29.20
CA VAL A 286 -6.59 -10.49 28.45
C VAL A 286 -5.09 -10.32 28.67
N THR A 287 -4.60 -10.48 29.90
CA THR A 287 -3.17 -10.36 30.21
C THR A 287 -2.35 -11.45 29.51
N ASN A 288 -2.76 -12.72 29.64
CA ASN A 288 -2.05 -13.85 29.03
C ASN A 288 -2.04 -13.75 27.51
N ILE A 289 -3.18 -13.45 26.89
CA ILE A 289 -3.26 -13.35 25.44
C ILE A 289 -2.46 -12.16 24.92
N SER A 290 -2.46 -11.02 25.63
CA SER A 290 -1.65 -9.85 25.27
C SER A 290 -0.16 -10.16 25.31
N ASN A 291 0.31 -10.89 26.34
CA ASN A 291 1.72 -11.27 26.47
C ASN A 291 2.15 -12.26 25.37
N ILE A 292 1.33 -13.28 25.09
CA ILE A 292 1.61 -14.28 24.04
C ILE A 292 1.66 -13.61 22.66
N MET A 293 0.66 -12.77 22.36
CA MET A 293 0.58 -12.05 21.10
C MET A 293 1.70 -11.00 20.96
N GLY A 294 2.05 -10.32 22.06
CA GLY A 294 3.16 -9.38 22.12
C GLY A 294 4.52 -10.03 21.84
N GLY A 295 4.79 -11.20 22.41
CA GLY A 295 5.99 -11.98 22.06
C GLY A 295 5.97 -12.46 20.60
N SER A 296 4.80 -12.92 20.13
CA SER A 296 4.62 -13.43 18.77
C SER A 296 4.87 -12.37 17.70
N ILE A 297 4.36 -11.14 17.87
CA ILE A 297 4.57 -10.06 16.89
C ILE A 297 6.04 -9.67 16.81
N LEU A 298 6.77 -9.62 17.93
CA LEU A 298 8.20 -9.33 17.94
C LEU A 298 9.01 -10.41 17.20
N LEU A 299 8.70 -11.68 17.43
CA LEU A 299 9.33 -12.81 16.73
C LEU A 299 9.04 -12.77 15.22
N LEU A 300 7.78 -12.54 14.84
CA LEU A 300 7.36 -12.48 13.45
C LEU A 300 7.98 -11.29 12.71
N VAL A 301 8.08 -10.12 13.35
CA VAL A 301 8.77 -8.95 12.80
C VAL A 301 10.27 -9.21 12.68
N GLY A 302 10.90 -9.85 13.66
CA GLY A 302 12.30 -10.25 13.59
C GLY A 302 12.57 -11.19 12.41
N LEU A 303 11.74 -12.21 12.22
CA LEU A 303 11.81 -13.14 11.09
C LEU A 303 11.59 -12.41 9.75
N PHE A 304 10.58 -11.54 9.68
CA PHE A 304 10.28 -10.72 8.51
C PHE A 304 11.49 -9.86 8.08
N LEU A 305 12.12 -9.16 9.03
CA LEU A 305 13.31 -8.35 8.76
C LEU A 305 14.52 -9.20 8.40
N ALA A 306 14.70 -10.37 9.02
CA ALA A 306 15.81 -11.28 8.73
C ALA A 306 15.73 -11.87 7.32
N LEU A 307 14.52 -12.16 6.82
CA LEU A 307 14.30 -12.66 5.46
C LEU A 307 14.37 -11.56 4.39
N MET A 308 14.17 -10.30 4.79
CA MET A 308 14.22 -9.14 3.91
C MET A 308 15.66 -8.70 3.63
N ASP A 309 15.96 -8.43 2.36
CA ASP A 309 17.20 -7.79 1.94
C ASP A 309 17.37 -6.43 2.63
N GLU A 310 18.57 -6.19 3.16
CA GLU A 310 18.92 -5.00 3.94
C GLU A 310 18.59 -3.69 3.21
N LYS A 311 18.69 -3.68 1.87
CA LYS A 311 18.41 -2.49 1.07
C LYS A 311 16.98 -1.97 1.24
N TYR A 312 16.02 -2.83 1.57
CA TYR A 312 14.62 -2.44 1.78
C TYR A 312 14.30 -2.08 3.23
N ARG A 313 15.13 -2.46 4.20
CA ARG A 313 14.89 -2.18 5.63
C ARG A 313 14.83 -0.68 5.91
N LYS A 314 15.62 0.12 5.16
CA LYS A 314 15.59 1.60 5.22
C LYS A 314 14.21 2.19 4.91
N THR A 315 13.36 1.48 4.15
CA THR A 315 12.01 1.95 3.80
C THR A 315 11.10 2.06 5.02
N PHE A 316 11.39 1.33 6.09
CA PHE A 316 10.65 1.35 7.37
C PHE A 316 11.07 2.50 8.29
N LEU A 317 12.20 3.14 8.01
CA LEU A 317 12.71 4.28 8.79
C LEU A 317 12.66 5.59 7.98
N SER A 318 12.22 5.51 6.72
CA SER A 318 12.12 6.67 5.86
C SER A 318 11.11 7.69 6.38
N VAL A 319 11.55 8.95 6.42
CA VAL A 319 10.72 10.13 6.66
C VAL A 319 10.41 10.88 5.37
N GLU A 320 10.61 10.25 4.20
CA GLU A 320 10.29 10.86 2.91
C GLU A 320 8.78 11.06 2.74
N THR A 321 8.37 12.20 2.18
CA THR A 321 6.97 12.48 1.77
C THR A 321 6.65 11.85 0.41
N GLY A 322 5.37 11.66 0.10
CA GLY A 322 4.96 11.13 -1.19
C GLY A 322 5.41 11.99 -2.38
N GLY A 323 5.44 13.32 -2.21
CA GLY A 323 5.98 14.23 -3.21
C GLY A 323 7.50 14.11 -3.38
N GLN A 324 8.26 14.03 -2.27
CA GLN A 324 9.72 13.84 -2.32
C GLN A 324 10.08 12.53 -3.04
N PHE A 325 9.38 11.45 -2.71
CA PHE A 325 9.55 10.15 -3.36
C PHE A 325 9.34 10.21 -4.87
N THR A 326 8.24 10.83 -5.33
CA THR A 326 7.96 10.98 -6.76
C THR A 326 9.05 11.79 -7.46
N ARG A 327 9.53 12.87 -6.85
CA ARG A 327 10.60 13.70 -7.43
C ARG A 327 11.93 12.96 -7.48
N ARG A 328 12.31 12.25 -6.42
CA ARG A 328 13.54 11.45 -6.38
C ARG A 328 13.53 10.39 -7.49
N ASN A 329 12.46 9.61 -7.59
CA ASN A 329 12.31 8.60 -8.65
C ASN A 329 12.39 9.23 -10.06
N PHE A 330 11.84 10.44 -10.25
CA PHE A 330 11.94 11.12 -11.54
C PHE A 330 13.36 11.60 -11.84
N LEU A 331 14.08 12.14 -10.85
CA LEU A 331 15.39 12.73 -11.06
C LEU A 331 16.49 11.67 -11.23
N GLU A 332 16.40 10.56 -10.51
CA GLU A 332 17.43 9.51 -10.44
C GLU A 332 17.09 8.29 -11.30
N GLY A 333 15.81 8.11 -11.65
CA GLY A 333 15.33 6.91 -12.33
C GLY A 333 15.55 6.89 -13.84
N ASP A 334 15.30 5.73 -14.43
CA ASP A 334 15.24 5.53 -15.86
C ASP A 334 13.92 6.09 -16.48
N ASP A 335 13.73 5.89 -17.79
CA ASP A 335 12.53 6.39 -18.47
C ASP A 335 11.23 5.73 -17.94
N VAL A 336 11.29 4.48 -17.46
CA VAL A 336 10.14 3.79 -16.86
C VAL A 336 9.77 4.47 -15.53
N MET A 337 10.75 4.65 -14.64
CA MET A 337 10.54 5.32 -13.36
C MET A 337 10.06 6.76 -13.54
N LYS A 338 10.61 7.50 -14.52
CA LYS A 338 10.16 8.85 -14.88
C LYS A 338 8.72 8.88 -15.38
N SER A 339 8.35 7.92 -16.24
CA SER A 339 6.99 7.82 -16.78
C SER A 339 5.93 7.64 -15.67
N SER A 340 6.31 7.01 -14.55
CA SER A 340 5.41 6.77 -13.43
C SER A 340 4.92 8.05 -12.75
N ALA A 341 5.64 9.19 -12.89
CA ALA A 341 5.22 10.47 -12.32
C ALA A 341 3.84 10.94 -12.84
N PHE A 342 3.49 10.58 -14.09
CA PHE A 342 2.21 10.93 -14.71
C PHE A 342 1.03 10.08 -14.22
N SER A 343 1.29 9.03 -13.44
CA SER A 343 0.23 8.34 -12.68
C SER A 343 -0.14 9.08 -11.39
N LYS A 344 0.58 10.15 -11.06
CA LYS A 344 0.46 10.89 -9.80
C LYS A 344 -0.03 12.31 -10.05
N HIS A 345 -0.77 12.85 -9.10
CA HIS A 345 -1.26 14.21 -9.13
C HIS A 345 -0.10 15.21 -9.28
N GLU A 346 -0.30 16.26 -10.09
CA GLU A 346 0.74 17.22 -10.47
C GLU A 346 1.53 17.79 -9.28
N VAL A 347 0.85 18.15 -8.19
CA VAL A 347 1.45 18.63 -6.92
C VAL A 347 2.66 17.80 -6.46
N HIS A 348 2.72 16.50 -6.75
CA HIS A 348 3.85 15.66 -6.36
C HIS A 348 5.15 15.99 -7.11
N TRP A 349 5.06 16.44 -8.36
CA TRP A 349 6.19 16.73 -9.24
C TRP A 349 6.24 18.19 -9.74
N ALA A 350 5.26 19.03 -9.39
CA ALA A 350 5.21 20.45 -9.73
C ALA A 350 6.52 21.22 -9.43
N PRO A 351 7.25 20.98 -8.32
CA PRO A 351 8.52 21.66 -8.05
C PRO A 351 9.65 21.35 -9.04
N ILE A 352 9.51 20.32 -9.88
CA ILE A 352 10.47 19.94 -10.91
C ILE A 352 9.82 19.94 -12.31
N ARG A 353 8.73 20.69 -12.49
CA ARG A 353 7.96 20.75 -13.74
C ARG A 353 8.83 21.11 -14.95
N ASP A 354 9.79 22.00 -14.77
CA ASP A 354 10.80 22.39 -15.77
C ASP A 354 11.61 21.19 -16.26
N LYS A 355 12.07 20.33 -15.35
CA LYS A 355 12.83 19.11 -15.68
C LYS A 355 11.94 18.05 -16.32
N VAL A 356 10.69 17.94 -15.87
CA VAL A 356 9.69 17.05 -16.46
C VAL A 356 9.41 17.44 -17.91
N GLU A 357 9.16 18.72 -18.16
CA GLU A 357 8.92 19.26 -19.50
C GLU A 357 10.14 19.08 -20.41
N ALA A 358 11.36 19.35 -19.93
CA ALA A 358 12.58 19.16 -20.69
C ALA A 358 12.77 17.69 -21.11
N TRP A 359 12.48 16.73 -20.21
CA TRP A 359 12.55 15.30 -20.51
C TRP A 359 11.49 14.88 -21.54
N ILE A 360 10.24 15.35 -21.39
CA ILE A 360 9.17 15.11 -22.37
C ILE A 360 9.57 15.63 -23.75
N ARG A 361 9.98 16.91 -23.85
CA ARG A 361 10.33 17.53 -25.13
C ARG A 361 11.52 16.85 -25.82
N ALA A 362 12.51 16.41 -25.04
CA ALA A 362 13.68 15.70 -25.58
C ALA A 362 13.36 14.28 -26.05
N GLY A 363 12.44 13.58 -25.38
CA GLY A 363 12.14 12.17 -25.63
C GLY A 363 10.95 11.92 -26.56
N TRP A 364 10.01 12.86 -26.70
CA TRP A 364 8.70 12.62 -27.33
C TRP A 364 8.79 11.99 -28.73
N ASN A 365 9.54 12.61 -29.63
CA ASN A 365 9.68 12.13 -31.02
C ASN A 365 10.29 10.73 -31.07
N LYS A 366 11.27 10.47 -30.20
CA LYS A 366 11.92 9.16 -30.10
C LYS A 366 10.94 8.09 -29.63
N TRP A 367 10.10 8.38 -28.63
CA TRP A 367 9.12 7.41 -28.14
C TRP A 367 7.94 7.19 -29.09
N GLU A 368 7.62 8.15 -29.98
CA GLU A 368 6.66 7.94 -31.07
C GLU A 368 7.16 6.92 -32.11
N GLU A 369 8.48 6.90 -32.35
CA GLU A 369 9.15 5.97 -33.25
C GLU A 369 9.41 4.61 -32.57
N ASP A 370 10.13 4.62 -31.44
CA ASP A 370 10.59 3.41 -30.74
C ASP A 370 9.45 2.63 -30.06
N ARG A 371 8.34 3.32 -29.74
CA ARG A 371 7.16 2.77 -29.04
C ARG A 371 7.52 1.84 -27.87
N PRO A 372 8.21 2.36 -26.84
CA PRO A 372 8.58 1.53 -25.69
C PRO A 372 7.33 1.06 -24.94
N ASP A 373 7.41 -0.12 -24.32
CA ASP A 373 6.26 -0.80 -23.69
C ASP A 373 5.51 0.05 -22.65
N TRP A 374 6.21 0.98 -21.99
CA TRP A 374 5.61 1.89 -21.00
C TRP A 374 4.87 3.09 -21.64
N CYS A 375 5.21 3.49 -22.87
CA CYS A 375 4.66 4.65 -23.56
C CYS A 375 3.38 4.29 -24.33
N THR A 376 2.38 3.81 -23.59
CA THR A 376 1.07 3.43 -24.12
C THR A 376 0.23 4.65 -24.50
N ASP A 377 -0.79 4.47 -25.34
CA ASP A 377 -1.75 5.54 -25.64
C ASP A 377 -2.44 6.07 -24.38
N GLN A 378 -2.70 5.20 -23.40
CA GLN A 378 -3.24 5.60 -22.11
C GLN A 378 -2.26 6.47 -21.30
N TRP A 379 -0.96 6.18 -21.36
CA TRP A 379 0.05 7.01 -20.72
C TRP A 379 0.12 8.39 -21.38
N LYS A 380 0.10 8.46 -22.71
CA LYS A 380 0.12 9.74 -23.45
C LYS A 380 -1.06 10.65 -23.10
N LEU A 381 -2.23 10.08 -22.78
CA LEU A 381 -3.39 10.84 -22.31
C LEU A 381 -3.21 11.48 -20.93
N LYS A 382 -2.27 10.97 -20.11
CA LYS A 382 -1.94 11.51 -18.78
C LYS A 382 -0.94 12.67 -18.84
N VAL A 383 -0.27 12.88 -19.97
CA VAL A 383 0.71 13.96 -20.15
C VAL A 383 -0.02 15.30 -20.35
N PRO A 384 0.32 16.37 -19.61
CA PRO A 384 -0.24 17.69 -19.82
C PRO A 384 -0.03 18.19 -21.26
N LYS A 385 -1.09 18.69 -21.88
CA LYS A 385 -1.09 19.06 -23.32
C LYS A 385 -0.09 20.17 -23.67
N ASP A 386 0.24 21.01 -22.70
CA ASP A 386 1.20 22.11 -22.85
C ASP A 386 2.66 21.64 -22.96
N MET A 387 2.97 20.42 -22.48
CA MET A 387 4.31 19.83 -22.53
C MET A 387 4.57 19.03 -23.82
N ILE A 388 3.51 18.66 -24.54
CA ILE A 388 3.62 17.88 -25.78
C ILE A 388 4.18 18.79 -26.89
N PRO A 389 5.29 18.41 -27.54
CA PRO A 389 5.85 19.20 -28.65
C PRO A 389 4.81 19.40 -29.76
N LYS A 390 4.66 20.64 -30.25
CA LYS A 390 3.84 20.87 -31.44
C LYS A 390 4.55 20.25 -32.65
N LYS A 391 3.76 19.65 -33.54
CA LYS A 391 4.22 18.93 -34.75
C LYS A 391 5.17 19.74 -35.66
N ASN A 392 5.26 21.06 -35.47
CA ASN A 392 6.07 22.00 -36.27
C ASN A 392 7.20 22.71 -35.48
N GLU A 393 7.46 22.35 -34.21
CA GLU A 393 8.56 22.94 -33.40
C GLU A 393 9.86 22.11 -33.46
N GLY A 394 9.85 20.99 -34.20
CA GLY A 394 10.89 19.95 -34.16
C GLY A 394 12.15 20.19 -34.99
N GLU A 395 12.24 21.21 -35.84
CA GLU A 395 13.39 21.33 -36.75
C GLU A 395 14.62 22.05 -36.16
N ASN A 396 14.48 22.89 -35.13
CA ASN A 396 15.58 23.78 -34.72
C ASN A 396 16.24 23.52 -33.36
N VAL A 397 15.73 22.59 -32.53
CA VAL A 397 16.31 22.35 -31.18
C VAL A 397 17.11 21.03 -31.09
N GLY A 398 16.90 20.11 -32.03
CA GLY A 398 17.54 18.78 -32.04
C GLY A 398 19.05 18.77 -32.30
N SER A 399 19.62 19.83 -32.88
CA SER A 399 21.02 19.81 -33.35
C SER A 399 22.06 20.14 -32.26
N LEU A 400 21.68 20.79 -31.17
CA LEU A 400 22.62 21.26 -30.15
C LEU A 400 22.76 20.33 -28.93
N ALA A 401 21.71 19.57 -28.57
CA ALA A 401 21.75 18.64 -27.44
C ALA A 401 22.33 17.26 -27.80
N VAL A 402 22.10 16.79 -29.03
CA VAL A 402 22.51 15.46 -29.50
C VAL A 402 24.04 15.31 -29.53
N ARG A 403 24.76 16.39 -29.84
CA ARG A 403 26.23 16.36 -29.93
C ARG A 403 26.95 16.18 -28.59
N ARG A 404 26.27 16.33 -27.44
CA ARG A 404 26.89 16.21 -26.10
C ARG A 404 26.70 14.85 -25.43
N GLN A 405 25.72 14.04 -25.85
CA GLN A 405 25.48 12.71 -25.27
C GLN A 405 25.99 11.54 -26.13
N GLU A 406 26.17 11.72 -27.44
CA GLU A 406 26.63 10.65 -28.34
C GLU A 406 28.09 10.21 -28.14
N GLY A 407 28.91 11.03 -27.46
CA GLY A 407 30.30 10.67 -27.15
C GLY A 407 30.48 9.60 -26.07
N ARG A 408 29.42 9.26 -25.30
CA ARG A 408 29.56 8.42 -24.10
C ARG A 408 28.79 7.10 -24.12
N ARG A 409 28.04 6.79 -25.18
CA ARG A 409 27.12 5.64 -25.24
C ARG A 409 27.41 4.67 -26.39
N LYS A 410 28.68 4.47 -26.73
CA LYS A 410 29.14 3.40 -27.61
C LYS A 410 29.89 2.32 -26.84
N SER A 411 29.20 1.65 -25.93
CA SER A 411 29.50 0.27 -25.58
C SER A 411 28.28 -0.32 -24.84
N LEU A 412 28.04 -1.60 -25.08
CA LEU A 412 27.07 -2.46 -24.38
C LEU A 412 25.61 -2.39 -24.85
N VAL A 413 25.37 -2.92 -26.05
CA VAL A 413 24.10 -3.63 -26.33
C VAL A 413 24.44 -5.10 -26.57
N LYS A 414 24.08 -5.96 -25.62
CA LYS A 414 23.95 -7.39 -25.86
C LYS A 414 22.56 -7.83 -25.40
N ARG A 415 21.69 -8.07 -26.40
CA ARG A 415 20.36 -8.67 -26.28
C ARG A 415 20.43 -9.97 -25.46
N ARG A 416 19.48 -10.20 -24.55
CA ARG A 416 19.09 -11.55 -24.13
C ARG A 416 17.57 -11.74 -24.12
N LYS A 417 17.19 -12.92 -24.63
CA LYS A 417 15.84 -13.42 -24.87
C LYS A 417 15.10 -13.68 -23.55
N GLY A 418 13.78 -13.52 -23.62
CA GLY A 418 12.85 -13.58 -22.49
C GLY A 418 12.84 -14.89 -21.71
N VAL A 419 12.44 -14.76 -20.45
CA VAL A 419 12.06 -15.85 -19.56
C VAL A 419 10.61 -15.61 -19.16
N ASN A 420 9.75 -16.56 -19.53
CA ASN A 420 8.38 -16.66 -19.06
C ASN A 420 8.41 -17.13 -17.59
N SER A 421 8.41 -16.20 -16.63
CA SER A 421 8.05 -16.50 -15.25
C SER A 421 7.15 -15.39 -14.69
N LYS A 422 5.99 -15.78 -14.12
CA LYS A 422 4.99 -14.89 -13.50
C LYS A 422 5.48 -14.16 -12.23
N VAL A 423 6.78 -14.21 -11.93
CA VAL A 423 7.42 -13.51 -10.82
C VAL A 423 8.75 -12.98 -11.35
N MET A 424 8.96 -11.66 -11.27
CA MET A 424 10.26 -11.05 -11.60
C MET A 424 11.19 -11.16 -10.40
N PRO A 425 12.48 -11.51 -10.59
CA PRO A 425 13.44 -11.52 -9.48
C PRO A 425 13.60 -10.12 -8.86
N ALA A 426 13.85 -10.07 -7.55
CA ALA A 426 14.28 -8.86 -6.87
C ALA A 426 15.56 -8.36 -7.56
N GLY A 427 15.59 -7.06 -7.88
CA GLY A 427 16.52 -6.46 -8.86
C GLY A 427 17.92 -7.09 -8.88
N GLN A 428 18.35 -7.52 -10.08
CA GLN A 428 19.71 -8.00 -10.30
C GLN A 428 20.70 -6.88 -9.95
N GLU A 429 21.67 -7.18 -9.10
CA GLU A 429 22.88 -6.38 -8.97
C GLU A 429 23.51 -6.25 -10.36
N VAL A 430 23.63 -5.00 -10.85
CA VAL A 430 24.64 -4.70 -11.84
C VAL A 430 25.94 -4.60 -11.06
N GLU A 431 26.59 -5.74 -10.84
CA GLU A 431 27.99 -5.78 -10.43
C GLU A 431 28.82 -5.27 -11.63
N GLU A 432 28.88 -3.94 -11.77
CA GLU A 432 29.87 -3.32 -12.64
C GLU A 432 31.19 -3.40 -11.86
N GLN A 433 31.95 -4.47 -12.06
CA GLN A 433 33.34 -4.53 -11.64
C GLN A 433 34.08 -3.40 -12.36
N VAL A 434 34.18 -2.25 -11.69
CA VAL A 434 35.09 -1.18 -12.07
C VAL A 434 36.49 -1.72 -11.83
N ASP A 435 37.21 -2.04 -12.92
CA ASP A 435 38.63 -2.36 -12.84
C ASP A 435 39.35 -1.11 -12.32
N VAL A 436 39.74 -1.18 -11.04
CA VAL A 436 40.44 -0.11 -10.31
C VAL A 436 41.69 0.35 -11.07
N LYS A 437 42.26 -0.48 -11.95
CA LYS A 437 43.40 -0.10 -12.79
C LYS A 437 43.05 0.89 -13.89
N ASP A 438 41.85 0.83 -14.46
CA ASP A 438 41.42 1.79 -15.50
C ASP A 438 40.97 3.12 -14.88
N PHE A 439 40.33 3.11 -13.70
CA PHE A 439 40.01 4.34 -12.96
C PHE A 439 41.27 5.09 -12.52
N MET A 440 42.31 4.38 -12.07
CA MET A 440 43.60 4.98 -11.72
C MET A 440 44.41 5.48 -12.93
N ARG A 441 44.09 4.97 -14.14
CA ARG A 441 44.71 5.42 -15.39
C ARG A 441 44.07 6.72 -15.88
N GLU A 442 42.77 6.90 -15.73
CA GLU A 442 42.06 8.17 -16.04
C GLU A 442 42.41 9.31 -15.06
N LEU A 443 42.66 9.01 -13.78
CA LEU A 443 43.10 10.02 -12.80
C LEU A 443 44.50 10.59 -13.10
N LYS A 444 45.36 9.82 -13.78
CA LYS A 444 46.70 10.30 -14.19
C LYS A 444 46.67 11.17 -15.44
N THR A 445 45.69 11.02 -16.32
CA THR A 445 45.57 11.84 -17.54
C THR A 445 44.86 13.17 -17.30
N MET A 446 44.18 13.35 -16.15
CA MET A 446 43.56 14.63 -15.76
C MET A 446 44.46 15.58 -14.96
N LYS A 447 45.71 15.21 -14.68
CA LYS A 447 46.74 16.10 -14.11
C LYS A 447 47.86 16.34 -15.11
N MET A 448 47.54 17.04 -16.18
CA MET A 448 48.51 17.79 -16.99
C MET A 448 47.84 19.04 -17.58
#